data_AF-A0A7V0JDT5-F1
#
_entry.id   AF-A0A7V0JDT5-F1
#
_cell.length_a   1.000
_cell.length_b   1.000
_cell.length_c   1.000
_cell.angle_alpha   90.00
_cell.angle_beta   90.00
_cell.angle_gamma   90.00
#
_symmetry.space_group_name_H-M   'P 1'
#
loop_
_entity.id
_entity.type
_entity.pdbx_description
1 polymer ?
#
loop_
_entity_poly.entity_id
_entity_poly.type
_entity_poly.pdbx_seq_one_letter_code
_entity_poly.pdbx_strand_id
1 'polypeptide(L)'
;MTLSKQKRLWKRIRHSRVWKSIFRHGYEDTKRNRILQIRSNIFLHIHPAEIPSRAVKIRFTWCMGGITFFLFIVEVVTGILLMFYYRPVTEYAYLDMKYLEFDVPFGLILRNTHRWAAHLMVA
;
A
#
# COMPACT_ATOMS: atom_id res chain seq x y z
N MET A 1 39.03 8.84 9.08
CA MET A 1 38.48 8.76 10.46
C MET A 1 36.94 8.63 10.54
N THR A 2 36.21 8.69 9.42
CA THR A 2 34.72 8.66 9.36
C THR A 2 34.12 7.25 9.31
N LEU A 3 34.78 6.29 8.66
CA LEU A 3 34.30 4.90 8.48
C LEU A 3 34.15 4.11 9.80
N SER A 4 34.95 4.41 10.84
CA SER A 4 34.87 3.72 12.14
C SER A 4 33.69 4.18 12.98
N LYS A 5 33.34 5.47 12.95
CA LYS A 5 32.14 6.01 13.63
C LYS A 5 30.87 5.41 13.04
N GLN A 6 30.78 5.27 11.72
CA GLN A 6 29.60 4.70 11.05
C GLN A 6 29.44 3.22 11.40
N LYS A 7 30.51 2.40 11.33
CA LYS A 7 30.47 0.99 11.78
C LYS A 7 30.06 0.86 13.25
N ARG A 8 30.51 1.77 14.13
CA ARG A 8 30.17 1.77 15.56
C ARG A 8 28.70 2.14 15.81
N LEU A 9 28.16 3.08 15.04
CA LEU A 9 26.74 3.47 15.08
C LEU A 9 25.84 2.31 14.61
N TRP A 10 26.18 1.66 13.50
CA TRP A 10 25.49 0.46 13.00
C TRP A 10 25.54 -0.71 13.98
N LYS A 11 26.63 -0.86 14.75
CA LYS A 11 26.74 -1.88 15.80
C LYS A 11 25.81 -1.56 16.98
N ARG A 12 25.70 -0.29 17.39
CA ARG A 12 24.77 0.16 18.44
C ARG A 12 23.30 -0.02 18.04
N ILE A 13 22.94 0.34 16.81
CA ILE A 13 21.56 0.18 16.30
C ILE A 13 21.17 -1.30 16.28
N ARG A 14 22.04 -2.17 15.72
CA ARG A 14 21.77 -3.62 15.62
C ARG A 14 21.71 -4.35 16.97
N HIS A 15 22.33 -3.81 18.02
CA HIS A 15 22.29 -4.36 19.38
C HIS A 15 21.19 -3.73 20.26
N SER A 16 20.42 -2.76 19.75
CA SER A 16 19.31 -2.19 20.51
C SER A 16 18.21 -3.22 20.77
N ARG A 17 17.52 -3.10 21.91
CA ARG A 17 16.37 -3.97 22.25
C ARG A 17 15.28 -3.87 21.19
N VAL A 18 15.10 -2.69 20.61
CA VAL A 18 14.16 -2.42 19.51
C VAL A 18 14.55 -3.22 18.26
N TRP A 19 15.83 -3.22 17.88
CA TRP A 19 16.29 -3.98 16.71
C TRP A 19 16.18 -5.49 16.87
N LYS A 20 16.56 -6.03 18.04
CA LYS A 20 16.35 -7.44 18.38
C LYS A 20 14.88 -7.83 18.51
N SER A 21 13.99 -6.87 18.81
CA SER A 21 12.54 -7.08 18.88
C SER A 21 11.90 -7.13 17.50
N ILE A 22 12.43 -6.36 16.53
CA ILE A 22 11.92 -6.30 15.15
C ILE A 22 12.50 -7.45 14.31
N PHE A 23 13.79 -7.78 14.48
CA PHE A 23 14.45 -8.90 13.81
C PHE A 23 14.83 -9.97 14.84
N ARG A 24 13.83 -10.76 15.25
CA ARG A 24 13.95 -11.76 16.33
C ARG A 24 14.73 -13.03 15.97
N HIS A 25 14.85 -13.36 14.69
CA HIS A 25 15.45 -14.63 14.24
C HIS A 25 16.49 -14.42 13.13
N GLY A 26 17.59 -15.18 13.19
CA GLY A 26 18.60 -15.27 12.12
C GLY A 26 18.07 -16.05 10.91
N TYR A 27 18.66 -15.80 9.73
CA TYR A 27 18.24 -16.43 8.47
C TYR A 27 18.72 -17.90 8.44
N GLU A 28 17.90 -18.82 8.94
CA GLU A 28 18.13 -20.26 8.84
C GLU A 28 17.23 -20.87 7.75
N ASP A 29 17.82 -21.62 6.82
CA ASP A 29 17.20 -21.99 5.54
C ASP A 29 16.28 -23.23 5.58
N THR A 30 16.00 -23.80 6.75
CA THR A 30 15.09 -24.95 6.89
C THR A 30 13.62 -24.54 6.75
N LYS A 31 12.79 -25.35 6.07
CA LYS A 31 11.35 -25.10 5.84
C LYS A 31 10.57 -24.74 7.11
N ARG A 32 10.85 -25.47 8.22
CA ARG A 32 10.25 -25.22 9.54
C ARG A 32 10.63 -23.85 10.11
N ASN A 33 11.91 -23.46 10.02
CA ASN A 33 12.37 -22.17 10.54
C ASN A 33 11.88 -21.00 9.69
N ARG A 34 11.72 -21.18 8.37
CA ARG A 34 11.09 -20.19 7.49
C ARG A 34 9.65 -19.87 7.88
N ILE A 35 8.84 -20.90 8.14
CA ILE A 35 7.44 -20.71 8.60
C ILE A 35 7.42 -20.05 9.99
N LEU A 36 8.31 -20.47 10.90
CA LEU A 36 8.43 -19.86 12.23
C LEU A 36 8.86 -18.39 12.17
N GLN A 37 9.74 -18.01 11.25
CA GLN A 37 10.13 -16.61 11.01
C GLN A 37 8.94 -15.77 10.52
N ILE A 38 8.11 -16.32 9.64
CA ILE A 38 6.95 -15.61 9.10
C ILE A 38 5.86 -15.46 10.18
N ARG A 39 5.61 -16.50 10.98
CA ARG A 39 4.59 -16.50 12.05
C ARG A 39 5.01 -15.73 13.30
N SER A 40 6.30 -15.63 13.60
CA SER A 40 6.80 -14.93 14.79
C SER A 40 6.99 -13.43 14.62
N ASN A 41 6.88 -12.91 13.39
CA ASN A 41 7.03 -11.48 13.08
C ASN A 41 5.67 -10.84 12.78
N ILE A 42 5.42 -9.68 13.39
CA ILE A 42 4.20 -8.89 13.16
C ILE A 42 3.99 -8.57 11.67
N PHE A 43 5.07 -8.21 10.95
CA PHE A 43 5.00 -7.77 9.56
C PHE A 43 4.97 -8.91 8.56
N LEU A 44 5.55 -10.06 8.88
CA LEU A 44 5.53 -11.21 7.98
C LEU A 44 4.26 -12.05 8.15
N HIS A 45 3.54 -11.94 9.28
CA HIS A 45 2.28 -12.64 9.51
C HIS A 45 1.22 -12.37 8.42
N ILE A 46 1.17 -11.15 7.88
CA ILE A 46 0.22 -10.80 6.80
C ILE A 46 0.55 -11.48 5.46
N HIS A 47 1.78 -11.98 5.29
CA HIS A 47 2.22 -12.63 4.07
C HIS A 47 2.11 -14.16 4.22
N PRO A 48 1.57 -14.88 3.22
CA PRO A 48 1.48 -16.34 3.28
C PRO A 48 2.88 -16.96 3.33
N ALA A 49 3.07 -17.94 4.22
CA ALA A 49 4.36 -18.58 4.42
C ALA A 49 4.80 -19.48 3.26
N GLU A 50 3.84 -20.05 2.53
CA GLU A 50 4.05 -20.89 1.36
C GLU A 50 2.95 -20.60 0.34
N ILE A 51 3.31 -20.54 -0.94
CA ILE A 51 2.39 -20.28 -2.06
C ILE A 51 2.64 -21.36 -3.12
N PRO A 52 1.62 -22.07 -3.62
CA PRO A 52 1.82 -23.03 -4.69
C PRO A 52 2.23 -22.31 -5.98
N SER A 53 3.23 -22.83 -6.70
CA SER A 53 3.78 -22.21 -7.92
C SER A 53 2.75 -22.00 -9.03
N ARG A 54 1.61 -22.71 -8.99
CA ARG A 54 0.49 -22.53 -9.92
C ARG A 54 -0.27 -21.22 -9.68
N ALA A 55 -0.38 -20.78 -8.42
CA ALA A 55 -1.12 -19.56 -8.06
C ALA A 55 -0.35 -18.27 -8.44
N VAL A 56 0.98 -18.35 -8.57
CA VAL A 56 1.85 -17.23 -8.95
C VAL A 56 1.83 -16.98 -10.48
N LYS A 57 1.23 -17.88 -11.27
CA LYS A 57 1.15 -17.71 -12.71
C LYS A 57 0.20 -16.56 -13.05
N ILE A 58 0.76 -15.45 -13.56
CA ILE A 58 0.01 -14.25 -14.00
C ILE A 58 -1.11 -14.63 -14.97
N ARG A 59 -0.90 -15.65 -15.82
CA ARG A 59 -1.91 -16.11 -16.79
C ARG A 59 -3.18 -16.70 -16.14
N PHE A 60 -3.14 -17.11 -14.87
CA PHE A 60 -4.28 -17.75 -14.20
C PHE A 60 -5.09 -16.78 -13.34
N THR A 61 -4.42 -15.98 -12.50
CA THR A 61 -5.11 -15.06 -11.57
C THR A 61 -5.05 -13.60 -12.00
N TRP A 62 -4.26 -13.28 -13.04
CA TRP A 62 -3.97 -11.92 -13.53
C TRP A 62 -3.56 -10.92 -12.46
N CYS A 63 -3.12 -11.41 -11.28
CA CYS A 63 -2.91 -10.59 -10.09
C CYS A 63 -4.12 -9.69 -9.73
N MET A 64 -5.36 -10.14 -10.01
CA MET A 64 -6.60 -9.37 -9.80
C MET A 64 -6.69 -8.74 -8.41
N GLY A 65 -6.35 -9.48 -7.34
CA GLY A 65 -6.38 -8.94 -5.98
C GLY A 65 -5.38 -7.80 -5.72
N GLY A 66 -4.23 -7.81 -6.38
CA GLY A 66 -3.27 -6.69 -6.31
C GLY A 66 -3.74 -5.48 -7.11
N ILE A 67 -4.38 -5.72 -8.25
CA ILE A 67 -4.95 -4.67 -9.10
C ILE A 67 -6.09 -3.96 -8.38
N THR A 68 -7.02 -4.69 -7.75
CA THR A 68 -8.13 -4.08 -7.00
C THR A 68 -7.64 -3.31 -5.78
N PHE A 69 -6.64 -3.83 -5.05
CA PHE A 69 -6.04 -3.09 -3.94
C PHE A 69 -5.32 -1.81 -4.41
N PHE A 70 -4.65 -1.85 -5.55
CA PHE A 70 -4.05 -0.66 -6.15
C PHE A 70 -5.11 0.37 -6.54
N LEU A 71 -6.20 -0.06 -7.21
CA LEU A 71 -7.31 0.82 -7.59
C LEU A 71 -8.00 1.44 -6.37
N PHE A 72 -8.15 0.69 -5.28
CA PHE A 72 -8.65 1.22 -4.00
C PHE A 72 -7.78 2.38 -3.48
N ILE A 73 -6.45 2.26 -3.55
CA ILE A 73 -5.55 3.37 -3.16
C ILE A 73 -5.78 4.59 -4.07
N VAL A 74 -5.92 4.37 -5.38
CA VAL A 74 -6.20 5.46 -6.33
C VAL A 74 -7.54 6.14 -6.00
N GLU A 75 -8.58 5.37 -5.71
CA GLU A 75 -9.89 5.89 -5.29
C GLU A 75 -9.82 6.68 -4.00
N VAL A 76 -9.12 6.18 -2.98
CA VAL A 76 -8.98 6.89 -1.69
C VAL A 76 -8.27 8.23 -1.89
N VAL A 77 -7.15 8.24 -2.63
CA VAL A 77 -6.39 9.48 -2.86
C VAL A 77 -7.21 10.48 -3.67
N THR A 78 -7.81 10.05 -4.78
CA THR A 78 -8.63 10.94 -5.61
C THR A 78 -9.91 11.37 -4.89
N GLY A 79 -10.52 10.51 -4.08
CA GLY A 79 -11.70 10.82 -3.28
C GLY A 79 -11.43 11.86 -2.20
N ILE A 80 -10.32 11.75 -1.48
CA ILE A 80 -9.90 12.76 -0.49
C ILE A 80 -9.68 14.11 -1.18
N LEU A 81 -9.06 14.13 -2.36
CA LEU A 81 -8.85 15.36 -3.11
C LEU A 81 -10.19 15.99 -3.55
N LEU A 82 -11.17 15.18 -3.99
CA LEU A 82 -12.51 15.66 -4.33
C LEU A 82 -13.27 16.22 -3.13
N MET A 83 -13.09 15.62 -1.94
CA MET A 83 -13.74 16.07 -0.72
C MET A 83 -13.34 17.51 -0.32
N PHE A 84 -12.15 17.99 -0.69
CA PHE A 84 -11.77 19.39 -0.43
C PHE A 84 -12.57 20.40 -1.25
N TYR A 85 -13.10 19.99 -2.41
CA TYR A 85 -13.83 20.87 -3.33
C TYR A 85 -15.35 20.61 -3.34
N TYR A 86 -15.81 19.52 -2.73
CA TYR A 86 -17.21 19.13 -2.71
C TYR A 86 -17.87 19.43 -1.37
N ARG A 87 -18.98 20.17 -1.38
CA ARG A 87 -19.83 20.37 -0.19
C ARG A 87 -21.02 19.41 -0.23
N PRO A 88 -21.25 18.62 0.83
CA PRO A 88 -22.34 17.64 0.88
C PRO A 88 -23.69 18.30 1.24
N VAL A 89 -24.13 19.26 0.42
CA VAL A 89 -25.38 20.02 0.59
C VAL A 89 -26.10 20.13 -0.75
N THR A 90 -27.40 19.87 -0.76
CA THR A 90 -28.21 19.72 -1.98
C THR A 90 -28.25 20.97 -2.84
N GLU A 91 -28.22 22.15 -2.22
CA GLU A 91 -28.31 23.45 -2.88
C GLU A 91 -27.05 23.76 -3.71
N TYR A 92 -25.88 23.32 -3.24
CA TYR A 92 -24.59 23.64 -3.87
C TYR A 92 -23.96 22.46 -4.61
N ALA A 93 -24.44 21.22 -4.43
CA ALA A 93 -23.83 20.03 -5.01
C ALA A 93 -23.59 20.12 -6.53
N TYR A 94 -24.56 20.66 -7.28
CA TYR A 94 -24.42 20.80 -8.74
C TYR A 94 -23.45 21.94 -9.13
N LEU A 95 -23.45 23.03 -8.38
CA LEU A 95 -22.53 24.14 -8.61
C LEU A 95 -21.09 23.74 -8.30
N ASP A 96 -20.87 22.97 -7.24
CA ASP A 96 -19.56 22.44 -6.87
C ASP A 96 -19.01 21.48 -7.95
N MET A 97 -19.89 20.71 -8.61
CA MET A 97 -19.49 19.89 -9.78
C MET A 97 -19.04 20.75 -10.96
N LYS A 98 -19.71 21.87 -11.23
CA LYS A 98 -19.30 22.81 -12.29
C LYS A 98 -18.00 23.53 -11.93
N TYR A 99 -17.86 23.97 -10.69
CA TYR A 99 -16.65 24.59 -10.19
C TYR A 99 -15.43 23.66 -10.35
N LEU A 100 -15.60 22.39 -9.97
CA LEU A 100 -14.58 21.37 -10.16
C LEU A 100 -14.23 21.12 -11.64
N GLU A 101 -15.18 21.31 -12.54
CA GLU A 101 -14.98 21.08 -13.98
C GLU A 101 -14.28 22.25 -14.67
N PHE A 102 -14.60 23.49 -14.31
CA PHE A 102 -14.16 24.68 -15.04
C PHE A 102 -13.09 25.51 -14.32
N ASP A 103 -13.10 25.56 -12.99
CA ASP A 103 -12.25 26.46 -12.20
C ASP A 103 -11.07 25.73 -11.52
N VAL A 104 -11.20 24.43 -11.25
CA VAL A 104 -10.14 23.65 -10.61
C VAL A 104 -9.15 23.08 -11.65
N PRO A 105 -7.84 23.36 -11.55
CA PRO A 105 -6.86 22.79 -12.45
C PRO A 105 -6.86 21.26 -12.34
N PHE A 106 -6.97 20.57 -13.48
CA PHE A 106 -7.11 19.11 -13.57
C PHE A 106 -8.36 18.51 -12.89
N GLY A 107 -9.33 19.31 -12.45
CA GLY A 107 -10.49 18.81 -11.71
C GLY A 107 -11.36 17.83 -12.52
N LEU A 108 -11.53 18.07 -13.83
CA LEU A 108 -12.21 17.13 -14.73
C LEU A 108 -11.48 15.77 -14.81
N ILE A 109 -10.14 15.79 -14.95
CA ILE A 109 -9.34 14.56 -15.00
C ILE A 109 -9.47 13.82 -13.69
N LEU A 110 -9.34 14.50 -12.56
CA LEU A 110 -9.40 13.92 -11.22
C LEU A 110 -10.76 13.23 -10.98
N ARG A 111 -11.88 13.90 -11.32
CA ARG A 111 -13.23 13.34 -11.22
C ARG A 111 -13.42 12.11 -12.11
N ASN A 112 -12.95 12.19 -13.36
CA ASN A 112 -13.07 11.08 -14.31
C ASN A 112 -12.19 9.90 -13.92
N THR A 113 -10.96 10.13 -13.44
CA THR A 113 -10.08 9.08 -12.92
C THR A 113 -10.71 8.38 -11.72
N HIS A 114 -11.30 9.12 -10.77
CA HIS A 114 -12.01 8.53 -9.63
C HIS A 114 -13.17 7.62 -10.09
N ARG A 115 -13.97 8.07 -11.07
CA ARG A 115 -15.06 7.27 -11.65
C ARG A 115 -14.55 6.03 -12.39
N TRP A 116 -13.52 6.17 -13.21
CA TRP A 116 -12.98 5.06 -14.00
C TRP A 116 -12.30 4.03 -13.09
N ALA A 117 -11.61 4.46 -12.04
CA ALA A 117 -11.05 3.58 -11.02
C ALA A 117 -12.15 2.77 -10.32
N ALA A 118 -13.26 3.41 -9.92
CA ALA A 118 -14.42 2.75 -9.33
C ALA A 118 -15.02 1.67 -10.23
N HIS A 119 -15.16 1.95 -11.53
CA HIS A 119 -15.61 0.94 -12.47
C HIS A 119 -14.61 -0.20 -12.62
N LEU A 120 -13.31 0.08 -12.73
CA LEU A 120 -12.28 -0.96 -12.86
C LEU A 120 -12.06 -1.78 -11.58
N MET A 121 -12.37 -1.23 -10.41
CA MET A 121 -12.22 -1.96 -9.14
C MET A 121 -13.30 -3.03 -8.96
N VAL A 122 -14.50 -2.78 -9.49
CA VAL A 122 -15.68 -3.62 -9.29
C VAL A 122 -16.03 -4.50 -10.50
N ALA A 123 -15.72 -4.05 -11.73
CA ALA A 123 -15.99 -4.77 -12.97
C ALA A 123 -15.04 -5.96 -13.21
#